data_AF-A0A1Q3TEM7-F1
#
_entry.id   AF-A0A1Q3TEM7-F1
#
_cell.length_a   1.000
_cell.length_b   1.000
_cell.length_c   1.000
_cell.angle_alpha   90.00
_cell.angle_beta   90.00
_cell.angle_gamma   90.00
#
_symmetry.space_group_name_H-M   'P 1'
#
loop_
_entity.id
_entity.type
_entity.pdbx_description
1 polymer ?
#
loop_
_entity_poly.entity_id
_entity_poly.type
_entity_poly.pdbx_seq_one_letter_code
_entity_poly.pdbx_strand_id
1 'polypeptide(L)'
;MYSQTTRRLILAEGETSGHKHVLTANVNIEYEKKPPSTCILLTGTGILMHDEHDRMIFNAGKYRCYNQVEFNPMDGSVNRIFD
;
A
#
# COMPACT_ATOMS: atom_id res chain seq x y z
N MET A 1 14.96 7.01 -9.73
CA MET A 1 14.17 8.24 -9.54
C MET A 1 12.75 7.82 -9.24
N TYR A 2 12.14 8.34 -8.17
CA TYR A 2 10.70 8.15 -7.96
C TYR A 2 9.97 9.09 -8.92
N SER A 3 8.97 8.59 -9.63
CA SER A 3 8.41 9.27 -10.80
C SER A 3 7.22 10.17 -10.45
N GLN A 4 6.57 9.92 -9.30
CA GLN A 4 5.36 10.62 -8.89
C GLN A 4 5.43 11.03 -7.42
N THR A 5 4.90 12.21 -7.10
CA THR A 5 4.76 12.72 -5.73
C THR A 5 3.28 12.96 -5.42
N THR A 6 2.83 12.53 -4.25
CA THR A 6 1.47 12.80 -3.77
C THR A 6 1.45 12.89 -2.24
N ARG A 7 0.42 13.50 -1.67
CA ARG A 7 0.16 13.44 -0.21
C ARG A 7 -0.82 12.33 0.16
N ARG A 8 -1.48 11.75 -0.85
CA ARG A 8 -2.46 10.67 -0.73
C ARG A 8 -2.27 9.69 -1.87
N LEU A 9 -1.92 8.45 -1.53
CA LEU A 9 -1.69 7.36 -2.47
C LEU A 9 -2.68 6.23 -2.18
N ILE A 10 -3.43 5.81 -3.20
CA ILE A 10 -4.31 4.63 -3.11
C ILE A 10 -3.48 3.42 -3.56
N LEU A 11 -3.32 2.45 -2.66
CA LEU A 11 -2.47 1.27 -2.87
C LEU A 11 -3.25 0.10 -3.48
N ALA A 12 -4.45 -0.15 -2.97
CA ALA A 12 -5.33 -1.23 -3.42
C ALA A 12 -6.79 -0.85 -3.21
N GLU A 13 -7.66 -1.32 -4.09
CA GLU A 13 -9.11 -1.27 -3.95
C GLU A 13 -9.59 -2.70 -3.71
N GLY A 14 -10.34 -2.93 -2.64
CA GLY A 14 -10.92 -4.24 -2.33
C GLY A 14 -12.00 -4.56 -3.35
N GLU A 15 -11.79 -5.61 -4.15
CA GLU A 15 -12.66 -6.01 -5.26
C GLU A 15 -14.10 -6.34 -4.84
N THR A 16 -14.32 -6.80 -3.60
CA THR A 16 -15.64 -7.28 -3.15
C THR A 16 -16.43 -6.26 -2.33
N SER A 17 -15.76 -5.41 -1.55
CA SER A 17 -16.43 -4.51 -0.60
C SER A 17 -16.27 -3.03 -0.92
N GLY A 18 -15.43 -2.66 -1.90
CA GLY A 18 -15.16 -1.25 -2.27
C GLY A 18 -14.25 -0.50 -1.29
N HIS A 19 -13.74 -1.15 -0.24
CA HIS A 19 -12.80 -0.57 0.72
C HIS A 19 -11.45 -0.27 0.05
N LYS A 20 -10.85 0.88 0.35
CA LYS A 20 -9.62 1.33 -0.28
C LYS A 20 -8.49 1.39 0.75
N HIS A 21 -7.33 0.83 0.40
CA HIS A 21 -6.10 1.04 1.16
C HIS A 21 -5.54 2.40 0.76
N VAL A 22 -5.71 3.39 1.65
CA VAL A 22 -5.31 4.77 1.39
C VAL A 22 -4.12 5.10 2.29
N LEU A 23 -2.95 5.29 1.68
CA LEU A 23 -1.78 5.82 2.34
C LEU A 23 -1.83 7.36 2.29
N THR A 24 -1.95 7.98 3.45
CA THR A 24 -1.90 9.43 3.62
C THR A 24 -0.65 9.81 4.38
N ALA A 25 0.04 10.88 4.00
CA ALA A 25 1.17 11.38 4.77
C ALA A 25 1.07 12.89 4.92
N ASN A 26 1.57 13.41 6.04
CA ASN A 26 1.72 14.86 6.23
C ASN A 26 2.85 15.45 5.38
N VAL A 27 3.70 14.59 4.83
CA VAL A 27 4.80 14.93 3.92
C VAL A 27 4.51 14.41 2.51
N ASN A 28 5.32 14.83 1.54
CA ASN A 28 5.23 14.30 0.18
C ASN A 28 5.66 12.82 0.17
N ILE A 29 4.78 11.98 -0.37
CA ILE A 29 5.02 10.57 -0.67
C ILE A 29 5.58 10.50 -2.08
N GLU A 30 6.80 10.02 -2.22
CA GLU A 30 7.41 9.70 -3.49
C GLU A 30 7.09 8.24 -3.83
N TYR A 31 6.55 7.97 -5.01
CA TYR A 31 6.24 6.59 -5.40
C TYR A 31 6.55 6.30 -6.86
N GLU A 32 6.75 5.02 -7.12
CA GLU A 32 6.99 4.46 -8.44
C GLU A 32 6.20 3.16 -8.56
N LYS A 33 5.21 3.14 -9.45
CA LYS A 33 4.46 1.93 -9.79
C LYS A 33 5.27 1.15 -10.83
N LYS A 34 5.78 -0.02 -10.44
CA LYS A 34 6.51 -0.95 -11.32
C LYS A 34 5.96 -2.36 -11.13
N PRO A 35 5.07 -2.85 -12.01
CA PRO A 35 4.55 -4.20 -11.92
C PRO A 35 5.68 -5.21 -11.65
N PRO A 36 5.56 -6.09 -10.64
CA PRO A 36 4.36 -6.39 -9.83
C PRO A 36 4.26 -5.60 -8.49
N SER A 37 5.07 -4.57 -8.28
CA SER A 37 5.19 -3.85 -6.98
C SER A 37 5.08 -2.33 -7.10
N THR A 38 4.62 -1.68 -6.04
CA THR A 38 4.72 -0.22 -5.90
C THR A 38 5.81 0.11 -4.89
N CYS A 39 6.86 0.77 -5.36
CA CYS A 39 7.93 1.30 -4.50
C CYS A 39 7.50 2.65 -3.96
N ILE A 40 7.58 2.83 -2.64
CA ILE A 40 7.15 4.03 -1.93
C ILE A 40 8.32 4.53 -1.10
N LEU A 41 8.61 5.81 -1.16
CA LEU A 41 9.53 6.51 -0.30
C LEU A 41 8.75 7.52 0.53
N LEU A 42 8.79 7.32 1.85
CA LEU A 42 8.26 8.25 2.82
C LEU A 42 9.42 9.04 3.42
N THR A 43 9.38 10.36 3.28
CA THR A 43 10.36 11.28 3.88
C THR A 43 9.98 11.70 5.31
N GLY A 44 8.89 11.15 5.83
CA GLY A 44 8.28 11.48 7.12
C GLY A 44 7.19 10.46 7.46
N THR A 45 6.38 10.74 8.48
CA THR A 45 5.37 9.79 8.95
C THR A 45 4.20 9.67 7.97
N GLY A 46 3.91 8.45 7.53
CA GLY A 46 2.73 8.07 6.77
C GLY A 46 1.73 7.33 7.65
N ILE A 47 0.44 7.53 7.40
CA ILE A 47 -0.67 6.83 8.02
C ILE A 47 -1.41 6.09 6.91
N LEU A 48 -1.41 4.77 6.96
CA LEU A 48 -2.24 3.93 6.10
C LEU A 48 -3.55 3.68 6.83
N MET A 49 -4.64 4.13 6.22
CA MET A 49 -5.99 3.78 6.65
C MET A 49 -6.53 2.67 5.75
N HIS A 50 -7.03 1.62 6.39
CA HIS A 50 -7.91 0.63 5.79
C HIS A 50 -9.24 0.69 6.56
N ASP A 51 -10.37 0.65 5.86
CA ASP A 51 -11.70 0.85 6.45
C ASP A 51 -12.06 -0.26 7.46
N GLU A 52 -11.51 -1.47 7.26
CA GLU A 52 -11.74 -2.64 8.11
C GLU A 52 -10.70 -2.84 9.23
N HIS A 53 -9.59 -2.09 9.26
CA HIS A 53 -8.51 -2.30 10.23
C HIS A 53 -7.96 -1.01 10.85
N ASP A 54 -7.39 -1.15 12.05
CA ASP A 54 -6.76 -0.07 12.80
C ASP A 54 -5.66 0.65 11.99
N ARG A 55 -5.43 1.92 12.29
CA ARG A 55 -4.59 2.81 11.49
C ARG A 55 -3.13 2.36 11.60
N MET A 56 -2.49 2.04 10.48
CA MET A 56 -1.07 1.68 10.50
C MET A 56 -0.20 2.92 10.32
N ILE A 57 0.71 3.13 11.27
CA ILE A 57 1.67 4.24 11.24
C ILE A 57 2.98 3.74 10.65
N PHE A 58 3.43 4.39 9.58
CA PHE A 58 4.69 4.15 8.89
C PHE A 58 5.65 5.30 9.19
N ASN A 59 6.88 4.97 9.59
CA ASN A 59 7.94 5.95 9.77
C ASN A 59 8.55 6.33 8.41
N ALA A 60 9.43 7.34 8.41
CA ALA A 60 10.21 7.66 7.22
C ALA A 60 11.04 6.44 6.80
N GLY A 61 11.02 6.12 5.51
CA GLY A 61 11.65 4.91 4.99
C GLY A 61 11.22 4.55 3.58
N LYS A 62 11.89 3.52 3.04
CA LYS A 62 11.54 2.91 1.76
C LYS A 62 10.66 1.69 2.01
N TYR A 63 9.51 1.68 1.37
CA TYR A 63 8.53 0.62 1.46
C TYR A 63 8.27 0.03 0.08
N ARG A 64 7.90 -1.25 0.07
CA ARG A 64 7.50 -1.95 -1.13
C ARG A 64 6.15 -2.58 -0.89
N CYS A 65 5.15 -2.09 -1.61
CA CYS A 65 3.81 -2.65 -1.61
C CYS A 65 3.71 -3.66 -2.74
N TYR A 66 3.21 -4.85 -2.43
CA TYR A 66 2.93 -5.89 -3.40
C TYR A 66 1.41 -5.97 -3.53
N ASN A 67 0.91 -5.84 -4.76
CA ASN A 67 -0.54 -5.70 -5.00
C ASN A 67 -1.25 -7.04 -5.22
N GLN A 68 -0.53 -8.15 -5.29
CA GLN A 68 -1.11 -9.46 -5.57
C GLN A 68 -0.88 -10.40 -4.39
N VAL A 69 -1.94 -10.60 -3.62
CA VAL A 69 -2.01 -11.63 -2.61
C VAL A 69 -3.28 -12.43 -2.86
N GLU A 70 -3.12 -13.73 -3.08
CA GLU A 70 -4.23 -14.68 -3.12
C GLU A 70 -4.49 -15.12 -1.68
N PHE A 71 -5.62 -14.68 -1.14
CA PHE A 71 -6.09 -15.17 0.14
C PHE A 71 -6.82 -16.49 -0.08
N ASN A 72 -6.40 -17.55 0.62
CA ASN A 72 -7.08 -18.82 0.63
C ASN A 72 -8.04 -18.90 1.83
N PRO A 73 -9.36 -18.77 1.63
CA PRO A 73 -10.33 -18.76 2.73
C PRO A 73 -10.51 -20.12 3.43
N MET A 74 -10.01 -21.21 2.85
CA MET A 74 -10.12 -22.57 3.44
C MET A 74 -9.10 -22.83 4.54
N ASP A 75 -7.96 -22.16 4.50
CA ASP A 75 -6.83 -22.37 5.42
C ASP A 75 -6.34 -21.06 6.07
N GLY A 76 -6.87 -19.92 5.63
CA GLY A 76 -6.46 -18.59 6.10
C GLY A 76 -5.07 -18.18 5.62
N SER A 77 -4.45 -18.96 4.73
CA SER A 77 -3.15 -18.68 4.16
C SER A 77 -3.21 -17.55 3.14
N VAL A 78 -2.26 -16.62 3.26
CA VAL A 78 -2.06 -15.52 2.32
C VAL A 78 -0.88 -15.90 1.43
N ASN A 79 -1.15 -16.22 0.17
CA ASN A 79 -0.13 -16.52 -0.82
C ASN A 79 0.21 -15.26 -1.60
N ARG A 80 1.49 -14.92 -1.68
CA ARG A 80 1.95 -13.86 -2.57
C ARG A 80 2.05 -14.47 -3.96
N ILE A 81 1.22 -14.02 -4.89
CA ILE A 81 1.32 -14.45 -6.29
C ILE A 81 2.43 -13.63 -6.94
N PHE A 82 3.42 -14.34 -7.46
CA PHE A 82 4.47 -13.78 -8.30
C PHE A 82 4.22 -14.37 -9.69
N ASP A 83 3.78 -13.53 -10.64
CA ASP A 83 3.82 -13.89 -12.07
C ASP A 83 5.29 -13.94 -12.53
#